data_AF-A0A673FXJ5-F1
#
_entry.id   AF-A0A673FXJ5-F1
#
_cell.length_a   1.000
_cell.length_b   1.000
_cell.length_c   1.000
_cell.angle_alpha   90.00
_cell.angle_beta   90.00
_cell.angle_gamma   90.00
#
_symmetry.space_group_name_H-M   'P 1'
#
loop_
_entity.id
_entity.type
_entity.pdbx_description
1 polymer ?
#
loop_
_entity_poly.entity_id
_entity_poly.type
_entity_poly.pdbx_seq_one_letter_code
_entity_poly.pdbx_strand_id
1 'polypeptide(L)'
;MVNTACNAQPPHVRMGALAWKWCIGCGCKISDRFLLFALDGFWHCHCLKCSCCQAQLAEIGSSCFTKRGLILCKSDYIRLFGHSGACRACSKSIPANEMVMRAQGNVFHVKCFVCSICHNQLVPGDRFHCTNGKLYCERDRPTASAYRNDHLNSLREHNISEQKS
;
A
#
# COMPACT_ATOMS: atom_id res chain seq x y z
N MET A 1 -38.42 16.97 4.02
CA MET A 1 -37.23 16.12 4.20
C MET A 1 -36.98 16.08 5.70
N VAL A 2 -37.55 15.08 6.35
CA VAL A 2 -37.74 15.08 7.80
C VAL A 2 -36.42 14.83 8.53
N ASN A 3 -36.07 15.79 9.38
CA ASN A 3 -35.14 15.65 10.48
C ASN A 3 -35.48 14.40 11.30
N THR A 4 -34.54 13.46 11.44
CA THR A 4 -34.54 12.55 12.59
C THR A 4 -33.52 13.08 13.58
N ALA A 5 -33.95 14.08 14.34
CA ALA A 5 -33.25 14.50 15.54
C ALA A 5 -33.23 13.31 16.51
N CYS A 6 -32.05 12.88 16.94
CA CYS A 6 -31.89 11.97 18.08
C CYS A 6 -32.29 12.70 19.36
N ASN A 7 -33.59 12.92 19.53
CA ASN A 7 -34.15 13.53 20.72
C ASN A 7 -34.29 12.44 21.79
N ALA A 8 -33.24 12.27 22.59
CA ALA A 8 -33.27 11.42 23.77
C ALA A 8 -32.84 12.25 24.99
N GLN A 9 -33.83 12.80 25.69
CA GLN A 9 -33.63 13.33 27.04
C GLN A 9 -33.20 12.19 27.98
N PRO A 10 -32.31 12.45 28.96
CA PRO A 10 -31.86 11.42 29.90
C PRO A 10 -32.94 11.14 30.96
N PRO A 11 -33.28 9.87 31.27
CA PRO A 11 -34.02 9.57 32.47
C PRO A 11 -33.10 9.67 33.69
N HIS A 12 -33.46 10.54 34.63
CA HIS A 12 -32.92 10.57 35.98
C HIS A 12 -33.34 9.30 36.73
N VAL A 13 -32.45 8.33 36.91
CA VAL A 13 -32.48 7.39 38.05
C VAL A 13 -31.06 7.04 38.47
N ARG A 14 -30.78 7.27 39.76
CA ARG A 14 -29.60 6.78 40.49
C ARG A 14 -29.79 5.30 40.84
N MET A 15 -28.80 4.45 40.54
CA MET A 15 -28.27 3.36 41.38
C MET A 15 -27.31 2.48 40.55
N GLY A 16 -26.04 2.42 40.97
CA GLY A 16 -25.02 1.50 40.42
C GLY A 16 -24.49 1.87 39.03
N ALA A 17 -23.94 3.08 38.85
CA ALA A 17 -23.57 3.60 37.54
C ALA A 17 -22.35 2.89 36.92
N LEU A 18 -22.59 1.76 36.24
CA LEU A 18 -21.79 1.44 35.06
C LEU A 18 -22.08 2.54 34.03
N ALA A 19 -21.24 3.57 34.02
CA ALA A 19 -21.34 4.69 33.10
C ALA A 19 -21.54 4.18 31.68
N TRP A 20 -22.68 4.52 31.07
CA TRP A 20 -23.02 4.11 29.71
C TRP A 20 -21.92 4.52 28.74
N LYS A 21 -21.56 3.62 27.83
CA LYS A 21 -20.57 3.89 26.79
C LYS A 21 -21.26 4.49 25.57
N TRP A 22 -20.68 5.55 25.04
CA TRP A 22 -21.20 6.31 23.90
C TRP A 22 -20.30 6.08 22.71
N CYS A 23 -20.89 5.83 21.54
CA CYS A 23 -20.13 5.60 20.32
C CYS A 23 -19.65 6.92 19.74
N ILE A 24 -18.34 7.06 19.49
CA ILE A 24 -17.76 8.25 18.84
C ILE A 24 -18.26 8.41 17.40
N GLY A 25 -18.46 7.29 16.68
CA GLY A 25 -18.85 7.32 15.28
C GLY A 25 -20.29 7.78 15.00
N CYS A 26 -21.26 7.35 15.81
CA CYS A 26 -22.67 7.70 15.61
C CYS A 26 -23.26 8.62 16.69
N GLY A 27 -22.55 8.82 17.80
CA GLY A 27 -23.01 9.62 18.95
C GLY A 27 -24.05 8.92 19.85
N CYS A 28 -24.51 7.72 19.48
CA CYS A 28 -25.52 6.99 20.25
C CYS A 28 -24.92 6.15 21.38
N LYS A 29 -25.75 5.81 22.37
CA LYS A 29 -25.41 4.83 23.41
C LYS A 29 -25.14 3.45 22.78
N ILE A 30 -24.11 2.77 23.28
CA ILE A 30 -23.80 1.40 22.91
C ILE A 30 -24.62 0.46 23.80
N SER A 31 -25.59 -0.21 23.20
CA SER A 31 -26.38 -1.29 23.83
C SER A 31 -25.98 -2.68 23.36
N ASP A 32 -25.00 -2.78 22.46
CA ASP A 32 -24.56 -4.03 21.85
C ASP A 32 -23.88 -4.94 22.88
N ARG A 33 -23.97 -6.25 22.66
CA ARG A 33 -23.26 -7.26 23.47
C ARG A 33 -21.75 -7.07 23.40
N PHE A 34 -21.25 -6.66 22.24
CA PHE A 34 -19.83 -6.46 21.98
C PHE A 34 -19.61 -5.02 21.53
N LEU A 35 -18.52 -4.43 22.00
CA LEU A 35 -18.11 -3.08 21.65
C LEU A 35 -16.60 -3.06 21.41
N LEU A 36 -16.15 -2.03 20.69
CA LEU A 36 -14.75 -1.83 20.42
C LEU A 36 -14.24 -0.65 21.24
N PHE A 37 -13.01 -0.79 21.75
CA PHE A 37 -12.25 0.33 22.29
C PHE A 37 -11.06 0.60 21.37
N ALA A 38 -11.09 1.76 20.71
CA ALA A 38 -10.06 2.19 19.77
C ALA A 38 -9.97 3.72 19.76
N LEU A 39 -8.77 4.25 19.56
CA LEU A 39 -8.52 5.70 19.51
C LEU A 39 -9.06 6.42 20.75
N ASP A 40 -8.79 5.85 21.92
CA ASP A 40 -9.20 6.36 23.24
C ASP A 40 -10.71 6.55 23.44
N GLY A 41 -11.54 5.80 22.69
CA GLY A 41 -12.97 5.77 22.94
C GLY A 41 -13.71 4.55 22.43
N PHE A 42 -15.02 4.58 22.62
CA PHE A 42 -15.90 3.43 22.40
C PHE A 42 -16.60 3.52 21.05
N TRP A 43 -16.77 2.37 20.40
CA TRP A 43 -17.39 2.26 19.10
C TRP A 43 -18.32 1.05 19.03
N HIS A 44 -19.44 1.17 18.31
CA HIS A 44 -20.14 -0.01 17.82
C HIS A 44 -19.25 -0.75 16.82
N CYS A 45 -19.40 -2.07 16.72
CA CYS A 45 -18.63 -2.88 15.77
C CYS A 45 -18.80 -2.38 14.33
N HIS A 46 -20.03 -2.00 13.96
CA HIS A 46 -20.34 -1.46 12.64
C HIS A 46 -19.93 0.01 12.47
N CYS A 47 -19.75 0.80 13.53
CA CYS A 47 -19.40 2.22 13.39
C CYS A 47 -17.91 2.45 13.13
N LEU A 48 -17.04 1.53 13.56
CA LEU A 48 -15.60 1.64 13.31
C LEU A 48 -15.25 1.09 11.91
N LYS A 49 -15.23 1.98 10.92
CA LYS A 49 -14.99 1.64 9.50
C LYS A 49 -13.77 2.36 8.93
N CYS A 50 -13.16 1.76 7.91
CA CYS A 50 -12.15 2.44 7.11
C CYS A 50 -12.78 3.60 6.32
N SER A 51 -12.23 4.81 6.41
CA SER A 51 -12.71 5.98 5.67
C SER A 51 -12.62 5.82 4.15
N CYS A 52 -11.70 4.97 3.65
CA CYS A 52 -11.51 4.75 2.22
C CYS A 52 -12.38 3.62 1.65
N CYS A 53 -12.30 2.42 2.21
CA CYS A 53 -13.03 1.26 1.68
C CYS A 53 -14.35 0.95 2.41
N GLN A 54 -14.70 1.69 3.47
CA GLN A 54 -15.90 1.51 4.29
C GLN A 54 -16.02 0.14 4.98
N ALA A 55 -14.98 -0.69 4.90
CA ALA A 55 -14.99 -1.99 5.54
C ALA A 55 -14.93 -1.86 7.07
N GLN A 56 -15.66 -2.74 7.76
CA GLN A 56 -15.70 -2.78 9.22
C GLN A 56 -14.36 -3.28 9.74
N LEU A 57 -13.70 -2.46 10.55
CA LEU A 57 -12.34 -2.77 10.99
C LEU A 57 -12.30 -3.97 11.94
N ALA A 58 -13.37 -4.20 12.71
CA ALA A 58 -13.51 -5.39 13.55
C ALA A 58 -13.52 -6.72 12.77
N GLU A 59 -13.95 -6.72 11.51
CA GLU A 59 -14.00 -7.94 10.69
C GLU A 59 -12.63 -8.22 10.03
N ILE A 60 -11.86 -7.18 9.72
CA ILE A 60 -10.60 -7.30 8.98
C ILE A 60 -9.40 -7.57 9.90
N GLY A 61 -9.46 -7.12 11.16
CA GLY A 61 -8.41 -7.39 12.13
C GLY A 61 -8.58 -6.65 13.45
N SER A 62 -7.57 -6.77 14.32
CA SER A 62 -7.57 -6.16 15.65
C SER A 62 -6.96 -4.76 15.70
N SER A 63 -6.57 -4.18 14.55
CA SER A 63 -5.87 -2.90 14.49
C SER A 63 -6.46 -1.96 13.45
N CYS A 64 -6.40 -0.67 13.75
CA CYS A 64 -6.73 0.42 12.85
C CYS A 64 -5.60 1.44 12.85
N PHE A 65 -5.47 2.20 11.77
CA PHE A 65 -4.40 3.17 11.60
C PHE A 65 -5.02 4.56 11.42
N THR A 66 -4.45 5.57 12.08
CA THR A 66 -4.89 6.95 11.93
C THR A 66 -3.81 7.81 11.29
N LYS A 67 -4.20 8.60 10.29
CA LYS A 67 -3.33 9.60 9.68
C LYS A 67 -4.18 10.68 9.00
N ARG A 68 -3.83 11.95 9.23
CA ARG A 68 -4.57 13.11 8.69
C ARG A 68 -6.07 13.08 9.04
N GLY A 69 -6.41 12.65 10.25
CA GLY A 69 -7.81 12.56 10.72
C GLY A 69 -8.63 11.41 10.12
N LEU A 70 -8.04 10.55 9.28
CA LEU A 70 -8.71 9.38 8.72
C LEU A 70 -8.45 8.15 9.58
N ILE A 71 -9.46 7.28 9.70
CA ILE A 71 -9.34 5.94 10.30
C ILE A 71 -9.27 4.95 9.14
N LEU A 72 -8.18 4.19 9.03
CA LEU A 72 -7.88 3.36 7.86
C LEU A 72 -7.57 1.92 8.24
N CYS A 73 -7.90 1.01 7.32
CA CYS A 73 -7.41 -0.36 7.39
C CYS A 73 -5.92 -0.41 7.01
N LYS A 74 -5.23 -1.50 7.37
CA LYS A 74 -3.80 -1.69 7.04
C LYS A 74 -3.52 -1.53 5.55
N SER A 75 -4.37 -2.09 4.69
CA SER A 75 -4.20 -2.05 3.24
C SER A 75 -4.26 -0.63 2.69
N ASP A 76 -5.28 0.15 3.06
CA ASP A 76 -5.44 1.53 2.61
C ASP A 76 -4.38 2.46 3.21
N TYR A 77 -3.99 2.21 4.46
CA TYR A 77 -2.90 2.94 5.09
C TYR A 77 -1.59 2.75 4.31
N ILE A 78 -1.22 1.51 3.98
CA ILE A 78 -0.02 1.23 3.17
C ILE A 78 -0.18 1.82 1.76
N ARG A 79 -1.33 1.66 1.12
CA ARG A 79 -1.58 2.19 -0.22
C ARG A 79 -1.43 3.71 -0.32
N LEU A 80 -1.92 4.45 0.67
CA LEU A 80 -1.91 5.92 0.68
C LEU A 80 -0.63 6.53 1.27
N PHE A 81 -0.03 5.85 2.25
CA PHE A 81 1.04 6.43 3.07
C PHE A 81 2.27 5.54 3.23
N GLY A 82 2.26 4.34 2.63
CA GLY A 82 3.43 3.48 2.55
C GLY A 82 4.47 4.04 1.58
N HIS A 83 5.68 3.50 1.69
CA HIS A 83 6.78 3.91 0.83
C HIS A 83 6.60 3.37 -0.59
N SER A 84 6.20 4.23 -1.53
CA SER A 84 6.16 3.90 -2.96
C SER A 84 7.57 3.83 -3.56
N GLY A 85 7.79 2.89 -4.47
CA GLY A 85 9.05 2.77 -5.22
C GLY A 85 8.91 3.29 -6.66
N ALA A 86 9.99 3.23 -7.43
CA ALA A 86 9.94 3.41 -8.88
C ALA A 86 10.49 2.16 -9.57
N CYS A 87 9.84 1.72 -10.64
CA CYS A 87 10.29 0.57 -11.40
C CYS A 87 11.50 0.94 -12.26
N ARG A 88 12.63 0.23 -12.12
CA ARG A 88 13.84 0.48 -12.90
C ARG A 88 13.67 0.25 -14.41
N ALA A 89 12.75 -0.62 -14.82
CA ALA A 89 12.54 -0.96 -16.23
C ALA A 89 11.59 -0.01 -16.98
N CYS A 90 10.49 0.44 -16.33
CA CYS A 90 9.50 1.30 -16.99
C CYS A 90 9.42 2.72 -16.41
N SER A 91 10.21 3.03 -15.39
CA SER A 91 10.29 4.31 -14.70
C SER A 91 8.98 4.81 -14.07
N LYS A 92 7.94 3.97 -14.03
CA LYS A 92 6.65 4.29 -13.39
C LYS A 92 6.72 4.02 -11.89
N SER A 93 5.93 4.80 -11.13
CA SER A 93 5.77 4.62 -9.69
C SER A 93 5.12 3.28 -9.36
N ILE A 94 5.64 2.59 -8.35
CA ILE A 94 5.08 1.38 -7.81
C ILE A 94 4.36 1.71 -6.49
N PRO A 95 3.04 1.50 -6.41
CA PRO A 95 2.27 1.61 -5.17
C PRO A 95 2.86 0.73 -4.05
N ALA A 96 2.83 1.23 -2.82
CA ALA A 96 3.44 0.52 -1.68
C ALA A 96 2.75 -0.81 -1.32
N ASN A 97 1.52 -1.03 -1.80
CA ASN A 97 0.77 -2.28 -1.62
C ASN A 97 0.94 -3.25 -2.81
N GLU A 98 1.67 -2.89 -3.85
CA GLU A 98 1.91 -3.75 -5.01
C GLU A 98 3.09 -4.71 -4.75
N MET A 99 2.97 -5.95 -5.22
CA MET A 99 4.08 -6.89 -5.17
C MET A 99 5.17 -6.50 -6.17
N VAL A 100 6.43 -6.66 -5.76
CA VAL A 100 7.60 -6.24 -6.55
C VAL A 100 8.66 -7.31 -6.61
N MET A 101 9.44 -7.27 -7.68
CA MET A 101 10.69 -8.02 -7.82
C MET A 101 11.87 -7.11 -7.46
N ARG A 102 12.90 -7.66 -6.82
CA ARG A 102 14.11 -6.92 -6.41
C ARG A 102 15.36 -7.58 -6.95
N ALA A 103 16.25 -6.80 -7.55
CA ALA A 103 17.54 -7.27 -8.04
C ALA A 103 18.60 -6.16 -7.96
N GLN A 104 19.74 -6.44 -7.33
CA GLN A 104 20.88 -5.51 -7.19
C GLN A 104 20.45 -4.10 -6.72
N GLY A 105 19.60 -4.03 -5.68
CA GLY A 105 19.09 -2.76 -5.13
C GLY A 105 17.99 -2.08 -5.97
N ASN A 106 17.70 -2.55 -7.17
CA ASN A 106 16.62 -2.04 -8.02
C ASN A 106 15.30 -2.76 -7.74
N VAL A 107 14.19 -2.06 -7.96
CA VAL A 107 12.82 -2.58 -7.82
C VAL A 107 12.14 -2.61 -9.18
N PHE A 108 11.35 -3.65 -9.42
CA PHE A 108 10.64 -3.85 -10.67
C PHE A 108 9.19 -4.28 -10.41
N HIS A 109 8.26 -3.87 -11.27
CA HIS A 109 6.96 -4.54 -11.33
C HIS A 109 7.18 -6.01 -11.69
N VAL A 110 6.31 -6.90 -11.19
CA VAL A 110 6.36 -8.34 -11.54
C VAL A 110 6.32 -8.56 -13.05
N LYS A 111 5.53 -7.76 -13.77
CA LYS A 111 5.41 -7.80 -15.25
C LYS A 111 6.61 -7.21 -15.99
N CYS A 112 7.39 -6.35 -15.34
CA CYS A 112 8.58 -5.74 -15.93
C CYS A 112 9.85 -6.54 -15.64
N PHE A 113 9.76 -7.59 -14.82
CA PHE A 113 10.88 -8.46 -14.50
C PHE A 113 11.07 -9.49 -15.62
N VAL A 114 11.52 -9.02 -16.78
CA VAL A 114 11.66 -9.78 -18.03
C VAL A 114 13.08 -9.73 -18.54
N CYS A 115 13.49 -10.73 -19.32
CA CYS A 115 14.78 -10.72 -20.00
C CYS A 115 14.83 -9.60 -21.06
N SER A 116 15.95 -8.88 -21.14
CA SER A 116 16.15 -7.78 -22.08
C SER A 116 16.38 -8.24 -23.52
N ILE A 117 16.59 -9.54 -23.75
CA ILE A 117 16.86 -10.15 -25.06
C ILE A 117 15.63 -10.93 -25.54
N CYS A 118 15.25 -12.00 -24.84
CA CYS A 118 14.10 -12.82 -25.26
C CYS A 118 12.74 -12.34 -24.74
N HIS A 119 12.69 -11.30 -23.90
CA HIS A 119 11.47 -10.79 -23.26
C HIS A 119 10.68 -11.80 -22.42
N ASN A 120 11.26 -12.97 -22.13
CA ASN A 120 10.64 -13.94 -21.24
C ASN A 120 10.55 -13.41 -19.81
N GLN A 121 9.41 -13.63 -19.15
CA GLN A 121 9.23 -13.25 -17.76
C GLN A 121 10.04 -14.16 -16.84
N LEU A 122 10.79 -13.54 -15.94
CA LEU A 122 11.58 -14.23 -14.92
C LEU A 122 10.73 -14.34 -13.64
N VAL A 123 10.65 -15.54 -13.06
CA VAL A 123 9.86 -15.82 -11.87
C VAL A 123 10.74 -16.28 -10.70
N PRO A 124 10.25 -16.25 -9.45
CA PRO A 124 10.99 -16.82 -8.32
C PRO A 124 11.39 -18.27 -8.60
N GLY A 125 12.70 -18.56 -8.50
CA GLY A 125 13.29 -19.85 -8.83
C GLY A 125 14.14 -19.85 -10.11
N ASP A 126 13.92 -18.89 -11.01
CA ASP A 126 14.71 -18.78 -12.25
C ASP A 126 16.13 -18.29 -11.98
N ARG A 127 17.08 -18.82 -12.75
CA ARG A 127 18.45 -18.29 -12.81
C ARG A 127 18.50 -17.12 -13.78
N PHE A 128 19.06 -16.00 -13.33
CA PHE A 128 19.19 -14.79 -14.13
C PHE A 128 20.46 -14.00 -13.78
N HIS A 129 20.82 -13.07 -14.67
CA HIS A 129 21.89 -12.10 -14.48
C HIS A 129 21.31 -10.68 -14.56
N CYS A 130 21.86 -9.76 -13.76
CA CYS A 130 21.48 -8.35 -13.77
C CYS A 130 22.73 -7.50 -13.99
N THR A 131 22.66 -6.54 -14.93
CA THR A 131 23.76 -5.66 -15.29
C THR A 131 23.22 -4.28 -15.62
N ASN A 132 23.69 -3.24 -14.93
CA ASN A 132 23.24 -1.84 -15.11
C ASN A 132 21.71 -1.64 -15.04
N GLY A 133 21.01 -2.56 -14.36
CA GLY A 133 19.55 -2.58 -14.26
C GLY A 133 18.82 -3.29 -15.41
N LYS A 134 19.55 -3.89 -16.36
CA LYS A 134 19.01 -4.81 -17.38
C LYS A 134 19.08 -6.24 -16.88
N LEU A 135 18.03 -7.02 -17.13
CA LEU A 135 17.89 -8.42 -16.69
C LEU A 135 18.12 -9.37 -17.87
N TYR A 136 18.78 -10.50 -17.62
CA TYR A 136 19.10 -11.52 -18.63
C TYR A 136 18.79 -12.90 -18.08
N CYS A 137 18.08 -13.73 -18.82
CA CYS A 137 17.86 -15.12 -18.43
C CYS A 137 19.16 -15.92 -18.55
N GLU A 138 19.21 -17.12 -17.97
CA GLU A 138 20.39 -18.00 -18.02
C GLU A 138 20.87 -18.29 -19.46
N ARG A 139 19.95 -18.45 -20.42
CA ARG A 139 20.26 -18.72 -21.83
C ARG A 139 20.86 -17.51 -22.55
N ASP A 140 20.46 -16.30 -22.17
CA ASP A 140 20.84 -15.04 -22.81
C ASP A 140 21.90 -14.29 -22.00
N ARG A 141 22.71 -15.03 -21.22
CA ARG A 141 23.76 -14.43 -20.39
C ARG A 141 24.73 -13.63 -21.27
N PRO A 142 24.87 -12.31 -21.05
CA PRO A 142 25.83 -11.52 -21.81
C PRO A 142 27.25 -12.00 -21.50
N THR A 143 27.99 -12.39 -22.54
CA THR A 143 29.41 -12.72 -22.44
C THR A 143 30.24 -11.43 -22.30
N ALA A 144 31.48 -11.54 -21.83
CA ALA A 144 32.32 -10.37 -21.53
C ALA A 144 32.53 -9.40 -22.72
N SER A 145 32.36 -9.87 -23.97
CA SER A 145 32.39 -9.03 -25.17
C SER A 145 31.16 -8.12 -25.32
N ALA A 146 29.98 -8.55 -24.85
CA ALA A 146 28.75 -7.76 -24.92
C ALA A 146 28.73 -6.58 -23.94
N TYR A 147 29.40 -6.72 -22.79
CA TYR A 147 29.52 -5.65 -21.78
C TYR A 147 30.23 -4.39 -22.30
N ARG A 148 31.27 -4.55 -23.15
CA ARG A 148 31.99 -3.40 -23.74
C ARG A 148 31.11 -2.60 -24.68
N ASN A 149 30.26 -3.26 -25.46
CA ASN A 149 29.36 -2.59 -26.40
C ASN A 149 28.22 -1.84 -25.68
N ASP A 150 27.65 -2.39 -24.60
CA ASP A 150 26.59 -1.70 -23.84
C ASP A 150 27.11 -0.44 -23.13
N HIS A 151 28.34 -0.47 -22.61
CA HIS A 151 29.00 0.71 -22.03
C HIS A 151 29.31 1.79 -23.10
N LEU A 152 29.82 1.38 -24.27
CA LEU A 152 30.09 2.31 -25.38
C LEU A 152 28.80 2.93 -25.94
N ASN A 153 27.71 2.16 -26.02
CA ASN A 153 26.41 2.69 -26.44
C ASN A 153 25.81 3.63 -25.39
N SER A 154 25.94 3.33 -24.10
CA SER A 154 25.48 4.23 -23.02
C SER A 154 26.24 5.58 -23.04
N LEU A 155 27.54 5.56 -23.31
CA LEU A 155 28.34 6.79 -23.49
C LEU A 155 27.95 7.57 -24.75
N ARG A 156 27.60 6.88 -25.84
CA ARG A 156 27.12 7.53 -27.08
C ARG A 156 25.78 8.22 -26.88
N GLU A 157 24.84 7.60 -26.15
CA GLU A 157 23.55 8.21 -25.85
C GLU A 157 23.69 9.49 -25.01
N HIS A 158 24.60 9.50 -24.03
CA HIS A 158 24.91 10.71 -23.24
C HIS A 158 25.56 11.83 -24.07
N ASN A 159 26.45 11.51 -25.01
CA ASN A 159 27.08 12.51 -25.88
C ASN A 159 26.11 13.11 -26.93
N ILE A 160 25.10 12.36 -27.36
CA ILE A 160 24.07 12.88 -28.30
C ILE A 160 23.13 13.86 -27.60
N SER A 161 22.86 13.70 -26.30
CA SER A 161 22.02 14.64 -25.53
C SER A 161 22.67 16.01 -25.30
N GLU A 162 24.00 16.10 -25.31
CA GLU A 162 24.71 17.39 -25.12
C GLU A 162 24.90 18.20 -26.41
N GLN A 163 24.68 17.62 -27.60
CA GLN A 163 24.79 18.33 -28.89
C GLN A 163 23.46 18.93 -29.38
N LYS A 164 22.39 18.88 -28.58
CA LYS A 164 21.07 19.42 -28.94
C LYS A 164 20.63 20.64 -28.09
N SER A 165 21.57 21.26 -27.37
CA SER A 165 21.39 22.55 -26.70
C SER A 165 22.13 23.67 -27.43
#